data_AF-A0A447U065-F1
#
_entry.id   AF-A0A447U065-F1
#
_cell.length_a   1.000
_cell.length_b   1.000
_cell.length_c   1.000
_cell.angle_alpha   90.00
_cell.angle_beta   90.00
_cell.angle_gamma   90.00
#
_symmetry.space_group_name_H-M   'P 1'
#
loop_
_entity.id
_entity.type
_entity.pdbx_description
1 polymer ?
#
loop_
_entity_poly.entity_id
_entity_poly.type
_entity_poly.pdbx_seq_one_letter_code
_entity_poly.pdbx_strand_id
1 'polypeptide(L)'
;MLYCLVAFFAYEDIVRFSDFVIRQDYTISIDSYVIYRWYEDSKDGHLVTIKFKDQAPQIYIKEQYQMENGRFKLISRNASITG
;
A
#
# COMPACT_ATOMS: atom_id res chain seq x y z
N MET A 1 -44.31 -0.15 -12.37
CA MET A 1 -43.53 -0.02 -11.13
C MET A 1 -42.17 -0.65 -11.40
N LEU A 2 -41.13 0.15 -11.61
CA LEU A 2 -39.80 -0.31 -12.00
C LEU A 2 -38.94 -0.38 -10.73
N TYR A 3 -38.51 -1.57 -10.32
CA TYR A 3 -37.56 -1.74 -9.22
C TYR A 3 -36.19 -1.29 -9.70
N CYS A 4 -35.72 -0.11 -9.27
CA CYS A 4 -34.34 0.28 -9.49
C CYS A 4 -33.47 -0.43 -8.43
N LEU A 5 -32.70 -1.41 -8.88
CA LEU A 5 -31.60 -2.02 -8.12
C LEU A 5 -30.64 -0.90 -7.70
N VAL A 6 -30.64 -0.55 -6.41
CA VAL A 6 -29.63 0.34 -5.85
C VAL A 6 -28.33 -0.46 -5.79
N ALA A 7 -27.54 -0.41 -6.86
CA ALA A 7 -26.18 -0.93 -6.86
C ALA A 7 -25.35 0.00 -5.99
N PHE A 8 -24.95 -0.47 -4.80
CA PHE A 8 -23.96 0.21 -4.00
C PHE A 8 -22.60 -0.02 -4.66
N PHE A 9 -21.97 1.06 -5.12
CA PHE A 9 -20.60 1.03 -5.58
C PHE A 9 -19.69 1.37 -4.40
N ALA A 10 -18.80 0.46 -4.05
CA ALA A 10 -17.67 0.73 -3.18
C ALA A 10 -16.41 0.81 -4.05
N TYR A 11 -15.54 1.78 -3.78
CA TYR A 11 -14.25 1.90 -4.45
C TYR A 11 -13.11 1.71 -3.44
N GLU A 12 -12.09 0.98 -3.86
CA GLU A 12 -10.86 0.76 -3.10
C GLU A 12 -9.74 1.59 -3.76
N ASP A 13 -9.09 2.45 -2.98
CA ASP A 13 -7.88 3.18 -3.38
C ASP A 13 -6.68 2.61 -2.63
N ILE A 14 -5.53 2.58 -3.30
CA ILE A 14 -4.31 1.97 -2.78
C ILE A 14 -3.18 2.99 -2.89
N VAL A 15 -2.61 3.36 -1.74
CA VAL A 15 -1.39 4.17 -1.69
C VAL A 15 -0.21 3.26 -1.40
N ARG A 16 0.82 3.32 -2.25
CA ARG A 16 2.10 2.61 -2.06
C ARG A 16 3.24 3.59 -1.94
N PHE A 17 4.10 3.38 -0.96
CA PHE A 17 5.32 4.16 -0.76
C PHE A 17 6.41 3.29 -0.13
N SER A 18 7.65 3.75 -0.17
CA SER A 18 8.79 3.02 0.38
C SER A 18 9.70 3.97 1.15
N ASP A 19 10.15 3.52 2.31
CA ASP A 19 11.23 4.14 3.06
C ASP A 19 12.53 3.38 2.78
N PHE A 20 13.64 4.11 2.63
CA PHE A 20 14.93 3.50 2.37
C PHE A 20 16.04 4.10 3.24
N VAL A 21 16.98 3.25 3.63
CA VAL A 21 18.19 3.63 4.37
C VAL A 21 19.40 3.10 3.62
N ILE A 22 20.34 4.00 3.32
CA ILE A 22 21.64 3.67 2.73
C ILE A 22 22.70 3.77 3.83
N ARG A 23 23.46 2.70 4.02
CA ARG A 23 24.52 2.60 5.04
C ARG A 23 25.90 2.80 4.41
N GLN A 24 26.90 3.06 5.25
CA GLN A 24 28.29 3.32 4.81
C GLN A 24 28.96 2.10 4.16
N ASP A 25 28.52 0.90 4.49
CA ASP A 25 28.92 -0.35 3.86
C ASP A 25 28.23 -0.60 2.51
N TYR A 26 27.51 0.40 1.99
CA TYR A 26 26.72 0.35 0.77
C TYR A 26 25.56 -0.66 0.80
N THR A 27 25.18 -1.12 1.99
CA THR A 27 23.93 -1.84 2.18
C THR A 27 22.76 -0.87 2.10
N ILE A 28 21.72 -1.25 1.36
CA ILE A 28 20.47 -0.50 1.21
C ILE A 28 19.35 -1.36 1.76
N SER A 29 18.60 -0.83 2.71
CA SER A 29 17.36 -1.45 3.20
C SER A 29 16.18 -0.65 2.67
N ILE A 30 15.19 -1.33 2.09
CA ILE A 30 13.97 -0.74 1.57
C ILE A 30 12.78 -1.44 2.21
N ASP A 31 11.97 -0.70 2.94
CA ASP A 31 10.70 -1.17 3.48
C ASP A 31 9.57 -0.54 2.64
N SER A 32 8.76 -1.37 1.99
CA SER A 32 7.64 -0.95 1.15
C SER A 32 6.31 -1.16 1.86
N TYR A 33 5.49 -0.12 1.83
CA TYR A 33 4.25 -0.01 2.57
C TYR A 33 3.06 0.15 1.64
N VAL A 34 1.92 -0.36 2.09
CA VAL A 34 0.62 -0.17 1.45
C VAL A 34 -0.38 0.37 2.45
N ILE A 35 -1.25 1.26 1.98
CA ILE A 35 -2.44 1.74 2.68
C ILE A 35 -3.63 1.51 1.76
N TYR A 36 -4.60 0.74 2.25
CA TYR A 36 -5.87 0.51 1.58
C TYR A 36 -6.91 1.51 2.10
N ARG A 37 -7.68 2.10 1.19
CA ARG A 37 -8.72 3.09 1.50
C ARG A 37 -10.03 2.65 0.87
N TRP A 38 -11.09 2.63 1.67
CA TRP A 38 -12.42 2.21 1.23
C TRP A 38 -13.38 3.40 1.24
N TYR A 39 -14.14 3.54 0.15
CA TYR A 39 -15.17 4.56 0.01
C TYR A 39 -16.50 3.87 -0.26
N GLU A 40 -17.55 4.30 0.44
CA GLU A 40 -18.92 3.91 0.11
C GLU A 40 -19.72 5.15 -0.32
N ASP A 41 -20.59 4.96 -1.30
CA ASP A 41 -21.60 5.96 -1.63
C ASP A 41 -22.57 6.12 -0.45
N SER A 42 -22.74 7.36 0.03
CA SER A 42 -23.89 7.65 0.88
C SER A 42 -25.18 7.52 0.08
N LYS A 43 -26.28 7.28 0.80
CA LYS A 43 -27.64 7.24 0.25
C LYS A 43 -28.05 8.54 -0.49
N ASP A 44 -27.26 9.58 -0.36
CA ASP A 44 -27.53 10.94 -0.83
C ASP A 44 -26.71 11.27 -2.10
N GLY A 45 -25.92 10.31 -2.62
CA GLY A 45 -25.05 10.49 -3.79
C GLY A 45 -23.73 11.24 -3.50
N HIS A 46 -23.46 11.56 -2.24
CA HIS A 46 -22.16 12.09 -1.81
C HIS A 46 -21.22 10.94 -1.45
N LEU A 47 -19.98 10.94 -1.96
CA LEU A 47 -18.94 10.01 -1.53
C LEU A 47 -18.66 10.25 -0.04
N VAL A 48 -19.00 9.26 0.80
CA VAL A 48 -18.62 9.29 2.21
C VAL A 48 -17.40 8.40 2.35
N THR A 49 -16.26 9.01 2.67
CA THR A 49 -15.10 8.26 3.12
C THR A 49 -15.53 7.42 4.31
N ILE A 50 -15.55 6.09 4.17
CA ILE A 50 -15.60 5.22 5.34
C ILE A 50 -14.26 5.41 6.00
N LYS A 51 -14.29 6.21 7.06
CA LYS A 51 -13.14 6.56 7.85
C LYS A 51 -12.57 5.28 8.46
N PHE A 52 -11.61 4.67 7.79
CA PHE A 52 -10.43 4.14 8.47
C PHE A 52 -9.50 5.32 8.72
N LYS A 53 -9.92 6.17 9.66
CA LYS A 53 -8.99 7.06 10.34
C LYS A 53 -7.95 6.10 10.95
N ASP A 54 -6.68 6.25 10.56
CA ASP A 54 -5.53 5.65 11.26
C ASP A 54 -5.20 4.17 10.99
N GLN A 55 -5.50 3.60 9.81
CA GLN A 55 -4.88 2.32 9.46
C GLN A 55 -3.37 2.53 9.23
N ALA A 56 -2.55 1.99 10.14
CA ALA A 56 -1.11 2.10 10.04
C ALA A 56 -0.62 1.47 8.72
N PRO A 57 0.38 2.08 8.05
CA PRO A 57 0.96 1.52 6.83
C PRO A 57 1.38 0.06 7.04
N GLN A 58 0.93 -0.83 6.16
CA GLN A 58 1.25 -2.25 6.25
C GLN A 58 2.48 -2.56 5.41
N ILE A 59 3.49 -3.18 6.02
CA ILE A 59 4.69 -3.61 5.28
C ILE A 59 4.34 -4.85 4.47
N TYR A 60 4.40 -4.73 3.15
CA TYR A 60 4.14 -5.84 2.23
C TYR A 60 5.42 -6.40 1.61
N ILE A 61 6.49 -5.59 1.52
CA ILE A 61 7.81 -6.04 1.06
C ILE A 61 8.90 -5.39 1.89
N LYS A 62 9.87 -6.19 2.32
CA LYS A 62 11.17 -5.73 2.84
C LYS A 62 12.27 -6.27 1.94
N GLU A 63 13.12 -5.39 1.46
CA GLU A 63 14.23 -5.73 0.57
C GLU A 63 15.54 -5.19 1.13
N GLN A 64 16.60 -5.96 0.91
CA GLN A 64 17.96 -5.54 1.20
C GLN A 64 18.82 -5.73 -0.04
N TYR A 65 19.58 -4.71 -0.39
CA TYR A 65 20.50 -4.71 -1.52
C TYR A 65 21.92 -4.38 -1.05
N GLN A 66 22.90 -4.96 -1.72
CA GLN A 66 24.30 -4.52 -1.67
C GLN A 66 24.58 -3.71 -2.93
N MET A 67 25.15 -2.51 -2.79
CA MET A 67 25.75 -1.86 -3.94
C MET A 67 27.16 -2.44 -4.18
N GLU A 68 27.35 -3.07 -5.33
CA GLU A 68 28.66 -3.60 -5.78
C GLU A 68 28.94 -3.03 -7.17
N ASN A 69 30.07 -2.32 -7.35
CA ASN A 69 30.49 -1.76 -8.65
C ASN A 69 29.38 -0.95 -9.38
N GLY A 70 28.66 -0.11 -8.64
CA GLY A 70 27.58 0.71 -9.19
C GLY A 70 26.27 -0.04 -9.46
N ARG A 71 26.16 -1.32 -9.10
CA ARG A 71 24.96 -2.14 -9.30
C ARG A 71 24.32 -2.51 -7.96
N PHE A 72 22.99 -2.49 -7.93
CA PHE A 72 22.22 -2.99 -6.80
C PHE A 72 22.04 -4.51 -6.95
N LYS A 73 22.57 -5.26 -5.98
CA LYS A 73 22.46 -6.72 -5.91
C LYS A 73 21.53 -7.08 -4.77
N LEU A 74 20.44 -7.77 -5.06
CA LEU A 74 19.49 -8.21 -4.04
C LEU A 74 20.18 -9.22 -3.11
N ILE A 75 20.19 -8.93 -1.81
CA ILE A 75 20.68 -9.81 -0.75
C ILE A 75 19.51 -10.62 -0.18
N SER A 76 18.42 -9.93 0.16
CA SER A 76 17.26 -10.55 0.76
C SER A 76 15.98 -9.83 0.34
N ARG A 77 14.90 -10.61 0.27
CA ARG A 77 13.54 -10.15 0.03
C ARG A 77 12.60 -10.94 0.91
N ASN A 78 11.81 -10.25 1.71
CA ASN A 78 10.73 -10.83 2.48
C ASN A 78 9.42 -10.16 2.07
N ALA A 79 8.56 -10.90 1.37
CA ALA A 79 7.24 -10.44 0.99
C ALA A 79 6.22 -10.96 2.00
N SER A 80 5.47 -10.06 2.63
CA SER A 80 4.31 -10.42 3.43
C SER A 80 3.16 -10.74 2.47
N ILE A 81 2.57 -11.93 2.59
CA ILE A 81 1.31 -12.23 1.90
C ILE A 81 0.23 -11.40 2.59
N THR A 82 -0.16 -10.29 1.98
CA THR A 82 -1.33 -9.51 2.40
C THR A 82 -2.52 -10.11 1.66
N GLY A 83 -3.48 -10.62 2.44
CA GLY A 83 -4.63 -11.41 1.98
C GLY A 83 -5.74 -10.58 1.38
#